data_AF-A0A5C8LMB4-F1
#
_entry.id   AF-A0A5C8LMB4-F1
#
_cell.length_a   1.000
_cell.length_b   1.000
_cell.length_c   1.000
_cell.angle_alpha   90.00
_cell.angle_beta   90.00
_cell.angle_gamma   90.00
#
_symmetry.space_group_name_H-M   'P 1'
#
loop_
_entity.id
_entity.type
_entity.pdbx_description
1 polymer ?
#
loop_
_entity_poly.entity_id
_entity_poly.type
_entity_poly.pdbx_seq_one_letter_code
_entity_poly.pdbx_strand_id
1 'polypeptide(L)'
;MIGRLFDKLVFAVALIAALQVPLLVDHYHQYLSGWYKAIQSQVDGYETTAKAHQFADAKAMIDNHLTNPEPSVRADAEQKLQTISLLSELRLGMETFSSGTLFGKIGFMLHPDRIHQLKDVVQNFKPGIPLHISGLAFAVIGALVLNFLIMLPFRLMRSRPSVAQRSI
;
A
#
# COMPACT_ATOMS: atom_id res chain seq x y z
N MET A 1 6.29 34.65 -22.01
CA MET A 1 4.96 34.13 -21.59
C MET A 1 4.90 32.60 -21.60
N ILE A 2 5.32 31.93 -22.69
CA ILE A 2 5.27 30.46 -22.85
C ILE A 2 5.90 29.67 -21.68
N GLY A 3 7.09 30.04 -21.21
CA GLY A 3 7.76 29.30 -20.12
C GLY A 3 6.98 29.29 -18.79
N ARG A 4 6.23 30.36 -18.47
CA ARG A 4 5.38 30.40 -17.26
C ARG A 4 4.10 29.58 -17.44
N LEU A 5 3.60 29.47 -18.66
CA LEU A 5 2.46 28.61 -18.97
C LEU A 5 2.84 27.13 -18.86
N PHE A 6 3.99 26.76 -19.44
CA PHE A 6 4.53 25.41 -19.33
C PHE A 6 4.74 25.01 -17.86
N ASP A 7 5.25 25.91 -17.02
CA ASP A 7 5.41 25.68 -15.59
C ASP A 7 4.11 25.39 -14.85
N LYS A 8 3.07 26.17 -15.11
CA LYS A 8 1.74 25.91 -14.53
C LYS A 8 1.16 24.57 -14.99
N LEU A 9 1.36 24.18 -16.25
CA LEU A 9 0.90 22.88 -16.76
C LEU A 9 1.64 21.72 -16.10
N VAL A 10 2.97 21.81 -15.98
CA VAL A 10 3.77 20.80 -15.29
C VAL A 10 3.35 20.69 -13.83
N PHE A 11 3.13 21.83 -13.14
CA PHE A 11 2.64 21.81 -11.76
C PHE A 11 1.25 21.17 -11.65
N ALA A 12 0.31 21.49 -12.54
CA ALA A 12 -1.04 20.92 -12.51
C ALA A 12 -1.02 19.40 -12.72
N VAL A 13 -0.22 18.90 -13.68
CA VAL A 13 -0.04 17.46 -13.91
C VAL A 13 0.64 16.80 -12.70
N ALA A 14 1.68 17.42 -12.15
CA ALA A 14 2.37 16.94 -10.96
C ALA A 14 1.43 16.86 -9.75
N LEU A 15 0.53 17.83 -9.59
CA LEU A 15 -0.49 17.84 -8.54
C LEU A 15 -1.50 16.72 -8.72
N ILE A 16 -2.03 16.53 -9.93
CA ILE A 16 -2.94 15.41 -10.23
C ILE A 16 -2.26 14.08 -9.90
N ALA A 17 -1.00 13.89 -10.31
CA ALA A 17 -0.24 12.68 -9.99
C ALA A 17 -0.01 12.51 -8.48
N ALA A 18 0.38 13.57 -7.78
CA ALA A 18 0.65 13.54 -6.34
C ALA A 18 -0.61 13.25 -5.50
N LEU A 19 -1.79 13.67 -5.96
CA LEU A 19 -3.08 13.35 -5.34
C LEU A 19 -3.39 11.83 -5.37
N GLN A 20 -2.83 11.09 -6.34
CA GLN A 20 -3.13 9.66 -6.48
C GLN A 20 -2.48 8.80 -5.39
N VAL A 21 -1.35 9.24 -4.84
CA VAL A 21 -0.59 8.48 -3.83
C VAL A 21 -1.41 8.26 -2.54
N PRO A 22 -1.92 9.30 -1.85
CA PRO A 22 -2.74 9.10 -0.66
C PRO A 22 -4.04 8.33 -0.96
N LEU A 23 -4.64 8.53 -2.14
CA LEU A 23 -5.83 7.76 -2.54
C LEU A 23 -5.55 6.28 -2.70
N LEU A 24 -4.39 5.93 -3.28
CA LEU A 24 -3.98 4.55 -3.44
C LEU A 24 -3.72 3.90 -2.07
N VAL A 25 -3.13 4.65 -1.14
CA VAL A 25 -2.95 4.22 0.26
C VAL A 25 -4.30 3.93 0.93
N ASP A 26 -5.29 4.80 0.73
CA ASP A 26 -6.64 4.60 1.29
C ASP A 26 -7.34 3.37 0.67
N HIS A 27 -7.25 3.19 -0.64
CA HIS A 27 -7.82 2.01 -1.32
C HIS A 27 -7.16 0.72 -0.87
N TYR A 28 -5.83 0.73 -0.74
CA TYR A 28 -5.09 -0.42 -0.24
C TYR A 28 -5.48 -0.74 1.20
N HIS A 29 -5.66 0.27 2.06
CA HIS A 29 -6.17 0.07 3.42
C HIS A 29 -7.55 -0.59 3.43
N GLN A 30 -8.46 -0.15 2.55
CA GLN A 30 -9.80 -0.75 2.44
C GLN A 30 -9.73 -2.21 1.98
N TYR A 31 -8.92 -2.50 0.96
CA TYR A 31 -8.66 -3.86 0.50
C TYR A 31 -8.12 -4.75 1.63
N LEU A 32 -7.07 -4.27 2.31
CA LEU A 32 -6.43 -4.98 3.42
C LEU A 32 -7.40 -5.22 4.58
N SER A 33 -8.24 -4.23 4.90
CA SER A 33 -9.26 -4.32 5.94
C SER A 33 -10.32 -5.37 5.59
N GLY A 34 -10.76 -5.41 4.33
CA GLY A 34 -11.72 -6.41 3.85
C GLY A 34 -11.14 -7.81 3.94
N TRP A 35 -9.90 -7.99 3.48
CA TRP A 35 -9.21 -9.28 3.54
C TRP A 35 -8.95 -9.74 4.97
N TYR A 36 -8.49 -8.84 5.85
CA TYR A 36 -8.31 -9.11 7.28
C TYR A 36 -9.61 -9.63 7.92
N LYS A 37 -10.74 -8.96 7.69
CA LYS A 37 -12.04 -9.40 8.22
C LYS A 37 -12.47 -10.76 7.69
N ALA A 38 -12.24 -11.04 6.41
CA ALA A 38 -12.56 -12.33 5.81
C ALA A 38 -11.75 -13.46 6.45
N ILE A 39 -10.43 -13.28 6.58
CA ILE A 39 -9.55 -14.29 7.21
C ILE A 39 -9.83 -14.42 8.70
N GLN A 40 -10.10 -13.32 9.41
CA GLN A 40 -10.50 -13.36 10.81
C GLN A 40 -11.77 -14.20 11.00
N SER A 41 -12.80 -13.94 10.21
CA SER A 41 -14.04 -14.73 10.25
C SER A 41 -13.81 -16.20 9.93
N GLN A 42 -12.85 -16.52 9.06
CA GLN A 42 -12.49 -17.91 8.76
C GLN A 42 -11.82 -18.61 9.95
N VAL A 43 -10.88 -17.93 10.63
CA VAL A 43 -10.22 -18.44 11.83
C VAL A 43 -11.21 -18.59 12.99
N ASP A 44 -12.14 -17.65 13.16
CA ASP A 44 -13.22 -17.76 14.15
C ASP A 44 -14.11 -19.00 13.89
N GLY A 45 -14.28 -19.38 12.63
CA GLY A 45 -14.94 -20.63 12.24
C GLY A 45 -14.16 -21.87 12.68
N TYR A 46 -12.83 -21.84 12.60
CA TYR A 46 -11.98 -22.93 13.10
C TYR A 46 -12.08 -23.07 14.61
N GLU A 47 -12.08 -21.94 15.35
CA GLU A 47 -12.27 -21.91 16.79
C GLU A 47 -13.63 -22.46 17.21
N THR A 48 -14.68 -22.10 16.47
CA THR A 48 -16.03 -22.61 16.70
C THR A 48 -16.09 -24.13 16.50
N THR A 49 -15.45 -24.63 15.44
CA THR A 49 -15.37 -26.07 15.15
C THR A 49 -14.59 -26.81 16.24
N ALA A 50 -13.45 -26.27 16.67
CA ALA A 50 -12.63 -26.86 17.73
C ALA A 50 -13.42 -27.02 19.03
N LYS A 51 -14.13 -25.96 19.46
CA LYS A 51 -14.98 -25.99 20.66
C LYS A 51 -16.11 -27.01 20.54
N ALA A 52 -16.75 -27.10 19.37
CA ALA A 52 -17.82 -28.09 19.13
C ALA A 52 -17.33 -29.54 19.25
N HIS A 53 -16.04 -29.78 18.97
CA HIS A 53 -15.40 -31.08 19.08
C HIS A 53 -14.50 -31.23 20.32
N GLN A 54 -14.70 -30.38 21.35
CA GLN A 54 -14.03 -30.47 22.66
C GLN A 54 -12.50 -30.32 22.61
N PHE A 55 -11.96 -29.68 21.57
CA PHE A 55 -10.57 -29.23 21.58
C PHE A 55 -10.44 -27.93 22.38
N ALA A 56 -9.24 -27.68 22.92
CA ALA A 56 -8.96 -26.46 23.68
C ALA A 56 -9.07 -25.18 22.83
N ASP A 57 -8.58 -25.23 21.60
CA ASP A 57 -8.60 -24.13 20.61
C ASP A 57 -8.45 -24.69 19.18
N ALA A 58 -8.52 -23.81 18.18
CA ALA A 58 -8.35 -24.19 16.77
C ALA A 58 -7.00 -24.86 16.52
N LYS A 59 -5.93 -24.41 17.18
CA LYS A 59 -4.59 -24.93 16.96
C LYS A 59 -4.48 -26.37 17.46
N ALA A 60 -5.00 -26.69 18.63
CA ALA A 60 -5.02 -28.05 19.17
C ALA A 60 -5.78 -29.02 18.25
N MET A 61 -6.91 -28.58 17.69
CA MET A 61 -7.66 -29.36 16.69
C MET A 61 -6.82 -29.60 15.42
N ILE A 62 -6.17 -28.56 14.91
CA ILE A 62 -5.34 -28.63 13.70
C ILE A 62 -4.12 -29.54 13.92
N ASP A 63 -3.42 -29.40 15.06
CA ASP A 63 -2.28 -30.24 15.43
C ASP A 63 -2.68 -31.72 15.49
N ASN A 64 -3.88 -32.03 16.02
CA ASN A 64 -4.45 -33.37 15.98
C ASN A 64 -4.69 -33.86 14.54
N HIS A 65 -5.28 -33.04 13.67
CA HIS A 65 -5.51 -33.38 12.26
C HIS A 65 -4.22 -33.61 11.46
N LEU A 66 -3.11 -32.96 11.82
CA LEU A 66 -1.80 -33.21 11.19
C LEU A 66 -1.27 -34.62 11.45
N THR A 67 -1.72 -35.30 12.49
CA THR A 67 -1.35 -36.69 12.77
C THR A 67 -2.25 -37.71 12.08
N ASN A 68 -3.25 -37.25 11.34
CA ASN A 68 -4.22 -38.14 10.70
C ASN A 68 -3.55 -39.03 9.63
N PRO A 69 -3.88 -40.32 9.54
CA PRO A 69 -3.30 -41.21 8.53
C PRO A 69 -3.63 -40.77 7.09
N GLU A 70 -4.78 -40.14 6.87
CA GLU A 70 -5.24 -39.71 5.54
C GLU A 70 -4.48 -38.45 5.07
N PRO A 71 -3.74 -38.51 3.94
CA PRO A 71 -2.96 -37.38 3.45
C PRO A 71 -3.78 -36.12 3.16
N SER A 72 -5.01 -36.27 2.67
CA SER A 72 -5.88 -35.12 2.38
C SER A 72 -6.29 -34.34 3.63
N VAL A 73 -6.50 -35.02 4.76
CA VAL A 73 -6.80 -34.39 6.06
C VAL A 73 -5.60 -33.59 6.59
N ARG A 74 -4.39 -34.12 6.43
CA ARG A 74 -3.16 -33.40 6.82
C ARG A 74 -2.96 -32.15 5.96
N ALA A 75 -3.16 -32.24 4.64
CA ALA A 75 -3.04 -31.10 3.74
C ALA A 75 -4.04 -29.98 4.08
N ASP A 76 -5.29 -30.30 4.40
CA ASP A 76 -6.28 -29.34 4.88
C ASP A 76 -5.83 -28.67 6.20
N ALA A 77 -5.29 -29.46 7.14
CA ALA A 77 -4.76 -28.93 8.40
C ALA A 77 -3.56 -27.98 8.18
N GLU A 78 -2.66 -28.29 7.26
CA GLU A 78 -1.55 -27.40 6.87
C GLU A 78 -2.07 -26.08 6.29
N GLN A 79 -3.09 -26.12 5.43
CA GLN A 79 -3.72 -24.91 4.89
C GLN A 79 -4.37 -24.05 5.98
N LYS A 80 -4.98 -24.68 7.00
CA LYS A 80 -5.54 -23.97 8.17
C LYS A 80 -4.44 -23.28 8.99
N LEU A 81 -3.29 -23.93 9.20
CA LEU A 81 -2.14 -23.30 9.84
C LEU A 81 -1.65 -22.07 9.06
N GLN A 82 -1.52 -22.20 7.74
CA GLN A 82 -1.14 -21.08 6.88
C GLN A 82 -2.13 -19.91 6.99
N THR A 83 -3.43 -20.22 7.08
CA THR A 83 -4.48 -19.20 7.27
C THR A 83 -4.34 -18.47 8.61
N ILE A 84 -4.03 -19.18 9.71
CA ILE A 84 -3.79 -18.57 11.03
C ILE A 84 -2.52 -17.70 11.03
N SER A 85 -1.46 -18.15 10.35
CA SER A 85 -0.24 -17.36 10.16
C SER A 85 -0.53 -16.07 9.38
N LEU A 86 -1.26 -16.20 8.27
CA LEU A 86 -1.68 -15.06 7.45
C LEU A 86 -2.50 -14.04 8.25
N LEU A 87 -3.41 -14.48 9.12
CA LEU A 87 -4.17 -13.57 9.99
C LEU A 87 -3.23 -12.71 10.86
N SER A 88 -2.17 -13.31 11.39
CA SER A 88 -1.18 -12.60 12.20
C SER A 88 -0.41 -11.56 11.39
N GLU A 89 -0.03 -11.90 10.16
CA GLU A 89 0.63 -10.95 9.24
C GLU A 89 -0.29 -9.80 8.81
N LEU A 90 -1.57 -10.08 8.57
CA LEU A 90 -2.57 -9.07 8.23
C LEU A 90 -2.82 -8.13 9.42
N ARG A 91 -2.80 -8.66 10.66
CA ARG A 91 -2.92 -7.84 11.87
C ARG A 91 -1.80 -6.80 12.00
N LEU A 92 -0.55 -7.19 11.72
CA LEU A 92 0.59 -6.25 11.67
C LEU A 92 0.42 -5.18 10.60
N GLY A 93 -0.14 -5.56 9.43
CA GLY A 93 -0.52 -4.61 8.39
C GLY A 93 -1.58 -3.61 8.87
N MET A 94 -2.65 -4.10 9.51
CA MET A 94 -3.70 -3.25 10.06
C MET A 94 -3.16 -2.25 11.10
N GLU A 95 -2.20 -2.66 11.94
CA GLU A 95 -1.53 -1.75 12.87
C GLU A 95 -0.77 -0.63 12.16
N THR A 96 0.00 -0.99 11.12
CA THR A 96 0.73 -0.03 10.28
C THR A 96 -0.21 0.99 9.65
N PHE A 97 -1.39 0.57 9.20
CA PHE A 97 -2.37 1.46 8.57
C PHE A 97 -3.19 2.29 9.56
N SER A 98 -3.38 1.81 10.78
CA SER A 98 -4.12 2.50 11.83
C SER A 98 -3.31 3.67 12.42
N SER A 99 -2.04 3.46 12.76
CA SER A 99 -1.21 4.44 13.48
C SER A 99 -0.01 4.98 12.70
N GLY A 100 0.34 4.37 11.56
CA GLY A 100 1.53 4.72 10.80
C GLY A 100 1.42 6.03 10.01
N THR A 101 2.59 6.61 9.70
CA THR A 101 2.69 7.78 8.81
C THR A 101 2.40 7.38 7.35
N LEU A 102 2.08 8.37 6.51
CA LEU A 102 1.87 8.12 5.07
C LEU A 102 3.07 7.42 4.42
N PHE A 103 4.30 7.80 4.77
CA PHE A 103 5.51 7.15 4.28
C PHE A 103 5.66 5.71 4.77
N GLY A 104 5.30 5.43 6.03
CA GLY A 104 5.29 4.07 6.57
C GLY A 104 4.29 3.17 5.82
N LYS A 105 3.10 3.69 5.53
CA LYS A 105 2.08 2.98 4.74
C LYS A 105 2.55 2.71 3.31
N ILE A 106 3.15 3.70 2.66
CA ILE A 106 3.74 3.53 1.31
C ILE A 106 4.85 2.47 1.34
N GLY A 107 5.76 2.53 2.31
CA GLY A 107 6.83 1.54 2.47
C GLY A 107 6.29 0.12 2.67
N PHE A 108 5.24 -0.03 3.47
CA PHE A 108 4.57 -1.31 3.66
C PHE A 108 3.95 -1.86 2.36
N MET A 109 3.25 -1.01 1.60
CA MET A 109 2.62 -1.39 0.33
C MET A 109 3.61 -1.82 -0.75
N LEU A 110 4.79 -1.19 -0.76
CA LEU A 110 5.84 -1.44 -1.73
C LEU A 110 6.79 -2.58 -1.33
N HIS A 111 6.56 -3.23 -0.18
CA HIS A 111 7.37 -4.36 0.25
C HIS A 111 7.28 -5.51 -0.78
N PRO A 112 8.41 -6.14 -1.17
CA PRO A 112 8.44 -7.16 -2.22
C PRO A 112 7.41 -8.29 -2.03
N ASP A 113 7.25 -8.77 -0.80
CA ASP A 113 6.31 -9.87 -0.47
C ASP A 113 4.84 -9.54 -0.72
N ARG A 114 4.50 -8.24 -0.80
CA ARG A 114 3.11 -7.75 -0.90
C ARG A 114 2.83 -7.03 -2.21
N ILE A 115 3.83 -6.93 -3.10
CA ILE A 115 3.70 -6.19 -4.36
C ILE A 115 2.58 -6.73 -5.25
N HIS A 116 2.29 -8.03 -5.15
CA HIS A 116 1.16 -8.64 -5.86
C HIS A 116 -0.18 -8.06 -5.39
N GLN A 117 -0.37 -7.88 -4.09
CA GLN A 117 -1.59 -7.30 -3.53
C GLN A 117 -1.76 -5.84 -3.99
N LEU A 118 -0.66 -5.08 -4.03
CA LEU A 118 -0.68 -3.71 -4.54
C LEU A 118 -1.10 -3.69 -6.02
N LYS A 119 -0.61 -4.63 -6.83
CA LYS A 119 -0.98 -4.74 -8.24
C LYS A 119 -2.50 -4.93 -8.40
N ASP A 120 -3.11 -5.79 -7.59
CA ASP A 120 -4.55 -6.05 -7.65
C ASP A 120 -5.38 -4.81 -7.26
N VAL A 121 -4.90 -4.05 -6.26
CA VAL A 121 -5.51 -2.77 -5.86
C VAL A 121 -5.39 -1.74 -6.98
N VAL A 122 -4.22 -1.61 -7.61
CA VAL A 122 -3.98 -0.65 -8.70
C VAL A 122 -4.86 -0.95 -9.92
N GLN A 123 -5.09 -2.23 -10.25
CA GLN A 123 -5.96 -2.62 -11.37
C GLN A 123 -7.42 -2.16 -11.20
N ASN A 124 -7.88 -2.04 -9.95
CA ASN A 124 -9.23 -1.62 -9.61
C ASN A 124 -9.30 -0.18 -9.09
N PHE A 125 -8.16 0.52 -9.10
CA PHE A 125 -8.04 1.86 -8.55
C PHE A 125 -8.82 2.88 -9.38
N LYS A 126 -9.59 3.73 -8.70
CA LYS A 126 -10.31 4.83 -9.32
C LYS A 126 -9.66 6.15 -8.90
N PRO A 127 -9.11 6.93 -9.86
CA PRO A 127 -8.57 8.26 -9.57
C PRO A 127 -9.62 9.16 -8.93
N GLY A 128 -9.16 10.08 -8.09
CA GLY A 128 -10.06 11.00 -7.37
C GLY A 128 -9.32 12.11 -6.66
N ILE A 129 -9.93 12.63 -5.60
CA ILE A 129 -9.37 13.66 -4.72
C ILE A 129 -9.36 13.13 -3.28
N PRO A 130 -8.24 13.20 -2.55
CA PRO A 130 -8.18 12.81 -1.15
C PRO A 130 -9.18 13.59 -0.30
N LEU A 131 -9.84 12.91 0.62
CA LEU A 131 -10.83 13.52 1.50
C LEU A 131 -10.21 14.16 2.75
N HIS A 132 -8.93 13.88 3.02
CA HIS A 132 -8.23 14.30 4.23
C HIS A 132 -7.18 15.38 3.95
N ILE A 133 -7.06 16.34 4.88
CA ILE A 133 -6.15 17.50 4.78
C ILE A 133 -4.68 17.05 4.65
N SER A 134 -4.28 16.00 5.34
CA SER A 134 -2.91 15.44 5.25
C SER A 134 -2.59 14.94 3.84
N GLY A 135 -3.54 14.30 3.16
CA GLY A 135 -3.39 13.87 1.78
C GLY A 135 -3.29 15.03 0.80
N LEU A 136 -4.08 16.09 1.01
CA LEU A 136 -3.99 17.32 0.22
C LEU A 136 -2.64 18.03 0.44
N ALA A 137 -2.18 18.16 1.68
CA ALA A 137 -0.89 18.76 2.01
C ALA A 137 0.27 17.98 1.37
N PHE A 138 0.25 16.64 1.46
CA PHE A 138 1.21 15.79 0.76
C PHE A 138 1.18 16.03 -0.74
N ALA A 139 -0.01 16.12 -1.35
CA ALA A 139 -0.13 16.34 -2.78
C ALA A 139 0.44 17.70 -3.21
N VAL A 140 0.19 18.77 -2.46
CA VAL A 140 0.77 20.10 -2.76
C VAL A 140 2.28 20.09 -2.63
N ILE A 141 2.82 19.57 -1.53
CA ILE A 141 4.28 19.50 -1.31
C ILE A 141 4.93 18.61 -2.39
N GLY A 142 4.35 17.44 -2.64
CA GLY A 142 4.81 16.51 -3.67
C GLY A 142 4.78 17.13 -5.06
N ALA A 143 3.72 17.88 -5.39
CA ALA A 143 3.60 18.59 -6.66
C ALA A 143 4.68 19.67 -6.83
N LEU A 144 4.97 20.43 -5.77
CA LEU A 144 6.04 21.44 -5.79
C LEU A 144 7.41 20.80 -6.00
N VAL A 145 7.70 19.72 -5.28
CA VAL A 145 8.95 18.95 -5.43
C VAL A 145 9.06 18.38 -6.84
N LEU A 146 8.02 17.72 -7.33
CA LEU A 146 8.01 17.08 -8.64
C LEU A 146 8.13 18.12 -9.76
N ASN A 147 7.40 19.24 -9.67
CA ASN A 147 7.54 20.36 -10.60
C ASN A 147 8.97 20.90 -10.59
N PHE A 148 9.55 21.12 -9.41
CA PHE A 148 10.92 21.60 -9.27
C PHE A 148 11.92 20.64 -9.94
N LEU A 149 11.80 19.34 -9.70
CA LEU A 149 12.67 18.31 -10.28
C LEU A 149 12.54 18.23 -11.82
N ILE A 150 11.32 18.27 -12.35
CA ILE A 150 11.07 18.28 -13.80
C ILE A 150 11.63 19.54 -14.45
N MET A 151 11.55 20.70 -13.77
CA MET A 151 12.03 21.97 -14.28
C MET A 151 13.53 22.21 -14.09
N LEU A 152 14.16 21.48 -13.18
CA LEU A 152 15.59 21.59 -12.86
C LEU A 152 16.51 21.56 -14.10
N PRO A 153 16.41 20.59 -15.04
CA PRO A 153 17.26 20.58 -16.23
C PRO A 153 17.09 21.84 -17.09
N PHE A 154 15.86 22.32 -17.28
CA PHE A 154 15.59 23.53 -18.06
C PHE A 154 16.15 24.80 -17.41
N ARG A 155 16.11 24.88 -16.07
CA ARG A 155 16.70 26.00 -15.31
C ARG A 155 18.22 25.99 -15.39
N LEU A 156 18.85 24.83 -15.30
CA LEU A 156 20.30 24.68 -15.44
C LEU A 156 20.80 25.02 -16.85
N MET A 157 20.08 24.58 -17.90
CA MET A 157 20.42 24.90 -19.29
C MET A 157 20.32 26.41 -19.60
N ARG A 158 19.39 27.13 -18.98
CA ARG A 158 19.21 28.57 -19.15
C ARG A 158 20.24 29.42 -18.40
N SER A 159 20.93 28.84 -17.41
CA SER A 159 21.88 29.54 -16.54
C SER A 159 23.32 29.50 -17.04
N ARG A 160 23.58 29.02 -18.27
CA ARG A 160 24.91 29.13 -18.90
C ARG A 160 25.20 30.60 -19.22
N PRO A 161 26.17 31.26 -18.57
CA PRO A 161 26.60 32.59 -18.98
C PRO A 161 27.26 32.48 -20.35
N SER A 162 26.90 33.35 -21.29
CA SER A 162 27.68 33.51 -22.52
C SER A 162 29.03 34.10 -22.13
N VAL A 163 30.06 33.26 -22.04
CA VAL A 163 31.46 33.69 -21.96
C VAL A 163 31.85 34.21 -23.35
N ALA A 164 31.41 35.41 -23.70
CA ALA A 164 31.77 36.08 -24.95
C ALA A 164 31.50 37.58 -24.89
N GLN A 165 32.14 38.31 -23.98
CA GLN A 165 32.47 39.73 -24.17
C GLN A 165 33.44 40.23 -23.09
N ARG A 166 34.72 39.92 -23.26
CA ARG A 166 35.83 40.71 -22.73
C ARG A 166 36.96 40.71 -23.74
N SER A 167 36.88 41.65 -24.69
CA SER A 167 37.98 42.06 -25.55
C SER A 167 37.69 43.47 -26.04
N ILE A 168 37.97 44.45 -25.17
CA ILE A 168 38.44 45.81 -25.53
C ILE A 168 39.42 46.20 -24.43
#